data_AF-A0A3G8JJ61-F1
#
_entry.id   AF-A0A3G8JJ61-F1
#
_cell.length_a   1.000
_cell.length_b   1.000
_cell.length_c   1.000
_cell.angle_alpha   90.00
_cell.angle_beta   90.00
_cell.angle_gamma   90.00
#
_symmetry.space_group_name_H-M   'P 1'
#
loop_
_entity.id
_entity.type
_entity.pdbx_description
1 polymer ?
#
loop_
_entity_poly.entity_id
_entity_poly.type
_entity_poly.pdbx_seq_one_letter_code
_entity_poly.pdbx_strand_id
1 'polypeptide(L)'
;MWSKASMRASGGPTSPDDRARTRDVNLGDSYSAGSGVLPTAPGTLPLCAQSSINYAHLIADRTGARLTDVSCGGAKTTDFFQTQYPGLHPQLDALNLRTGLVTFMIGGNDGDVFGATVAKCVAAAATTNGQGSPCRAMYGDSIAAEIRRQTFPKLLRAFTAVRSRAPLARAAVVAYPWILPDRAQSCPGFPIAPGDIPYTHGIQTTLNDAIRRAARLTGITYVDAATASVGHDSCKPQGVRWIEPLITDVQTVPVHPNALGERQLAEVTLRALRI
;
A
#
# COMPACT_ATOMS: atom_id res chain seq x y z
N MET A 1 -40.01 36.76 -16.36
CA MET A 1 -39.31 35.81 -17.26
C MET A 1 -37.82 36.08 -17.19
N TRP A 2 -37.07 35.28 -16.44
CA TRP A 2 -35.60 35.36 -16.38
C TRP A 2 -35.06 34.12 -17.09
N SER A 3 -34.36 34.33 -18.20
CA SER A 3 -33.82 33.25 -19.03
C SER A 3 -32.50 32.76 -18.43
N LYS A 4 -32.42 31.46 -18.11
CA LYS A 4 -31.19 30.80 -17.66
C LYS A 4 -30.29 30.56 -18.87
N ALA A 5 -29.15 31.24 -18.93
CA ALA A 5 -28.07 30.88 -19.85
C ALA A 5 -27.34 29.65 -19.28
N SER A 6 -27.38 28.53 -20.02
CA SER A 6 -26.60 27.33 -19.75
C SER A 6 -25.16 27.54 -20.23
N MET A 7 -24.21 27.64 -19.30
CA MET A 7 -22.79 27.54 -19.63
C MET A 7 -22.45 26.07 -19.92
N ARG A 8 -22.24 25.75 -21.19
CA ARG A 8 -21.57 24.51 -21.60
C ARG A 8 -20.09 24.64 -21.28
N ALA A 9 -19.57 23.75 -20.42
CA ALA A 9 -18.14 23.56 -20.27
C ALA A 9 -17.58 22.98 -21.60
N SER A 10 -16.79 23.78 -22.31
CA SER A 10 -16.06 23.33 -23.49
C SER A 10 -14.82 22.56 -23.05
N GLY A 11 -14.91 21.22 -23.05
CA GLY A 11 -13.71 20.37 -22.99
C GLY A 11 -12.88 20.57 -24.25
N GLY A 12 -11.72 21.20 -24.13
CA GLY A 12 -10.77 21.36 -25.24
C GLY A 12 -10.31 20.02 -25.81
N PRO A 13 -9.92 19.95 -27.09
CA PRO A 13 -9.46 18.71 -27.70
C PRO A 13 -8.17 18.22 -27.03
N THR A 14 -8.18 16.98 -26.55
CA THR A 14 -6.98 16.26 -26.10
C THR A 14 -6.00 16.15 -27.26
N SER A 15 -4.74 16.53 -27.04
CA SER A 15 -3.71 16.47 -28.08
C SER A 15 -3.51 15.02 -28.55
N PRO A 16 -3.07 14.80 -29.81
CA PRO A 16 -2.78 13.47 -30.32
C PRO A 16 -1.79 12.69 -29.44
N ASP A 17 -0.83 13.41 -28.85
CA ASP A 17 0.18 12.90 -27.93
C ASP A 17 -0.45 12.40 -26.60
N ASP A 18 -1.50 13.05 -26.11
CA ASP A 18 -2.24 12.65 -24.91
C ASP A 18 -3.13 11.40 -25.13
N ARG A 19 -3.43 11.06 -26.39
CA ARG A 19 -4.11 9.80 -26.74
C ARG A 19 -3.16 8.61 -26.83
N ALA A 20 -1.88 8.84 -27.07
CA ALA A 20 -0.86 7.81 -27.21
C ALA A 20 -0.27 7.35 -25.86
N ARG A 21 -0.36 8.18 -24.81
CA ARG A 21 0.15 7.84 -23.47
C ARG A 21 -0.63 6.70 -22.85
N THR A 22 0.10 5.76 -22.24
CA THR A 22 -0.49 4.72 -21.40
C THR A 22 -1.24 5.36 -20.25
N ARG A 23 -2.42 4.82 -19.93
CA ARG A 23 -3.25 5.26 -18.81
C ARG A 23 -2.96 4.38 -17.61
N ASP A 24 -2.25 4.95 -16.66
CA ASP A 24 -1.88 4.29 -15.43
C ASP A 24 -2.89 4.65 -14.35
N VAL A 25 -3.32 3.66 -13.58
CA VAL A 25 -4.18 3.88 -12.43
C VAL A 25 -3.53 3.28 -11.19
N ASN A 26 -3.30 4.09 -10.18
CA ASN A 26 -2.83 3.63 -8.88
C ASN A 26 -4.02 3.56 -7.90
N LEU A 27 -4.22 2.39 -7.31
CA LEU A 27 -5.20 2.16 -6.24
C LEU A 27 -4.43 1.82 -4.95
N GLY A 28 -5.14 1.72 -3.83
CA GLY A 28 -4.62 1.10 -2.63
C GLY A 28 -4.69 1.97 -1.39
N ASP A 29 -3.93 1.54 -0.39
CA ASP A 29 -3.85 2.15 0.93
C ASP A 29 -2.68 3.14 1.06
N SER A 30 -2.32 3.46 2.30
CA SER A 30 -1.26 4.39 2.67
C SER A 30 0.13 3.99 2.17
N TYR A 31 0.42 2.70 1.97
CA TYR A 31 1.68 2.28 1.36
C TYR A 31 1.67 2.58 -0.13
N SER A 32 0.51 2.42 -0.78
CA SER A 32 0.38 2.80 -2.19
C SER A 32 0.41 4.32 -2.38
N ALA A 33 -0.14 5.05 -1.42
CA ALA A 33 -0.21 6.50 -1.42
C ALA A 33 1.12 7.18 -1.08
N GLY A 34 2.10 6.46 -0.54
CA GLY A 34 3.34 7.02 -0.02
C GLY A 34 3.13 7.91 1.20
N SER A 35 2.18 7.54 2.08
CA SER A 35 1.79 8.39 3.21
C SER A 35 2.96 8.70 4.14
N GLY A 36 3.10 9.99 4.45
CA GLY A 36 4.23 10.53 5.23
C GLY A 36 5.37 11.09 4.36
N VAL A 37 5.45 10.71 3.08
CA VAL A 37 6.49 11.20 2.17
C VAL A 37 6.09 12.55 1.57
N LEU A 38 6.91 13.58 1.77
CA LEU A 38 6.71 14.91 1.21
C LEU A 38 7.40 15.08 -0.15
N PRO A 39 6.86 15.92 -1.05
CA PRO A 39 5.65 16.74 -0.88
C PRO A 39 4.35 15.92 -0.99
N THR A 40 3.26 16.44 -0.43
CA THR A 40 1.92 15.88 -0.64
C THR A 40 1.43 16.19 -2.06
N ALA A 41 0.71 15.24 -2.67
CA ALA A 41 0.11 15.40 -3.98
C ALA A 41 -0.96 16.52 -3.98
N PRO A 42 -0.85 17.52 -4.88
CA PRO A 42 -1.80 18.62 -4.94
C PRO A 42 -3.19 18.13 -5.39
N GLY A 43 -4.24 18.80 -4.94
CA GLY A 43 -5.62 18.48 -5.34
C GLY A 43 -6.16 17.16 -4.77
N THR A 44 -5.42 16.48 -3.89
CA THR A 44 -5.88 15.30 -3.16
C THR A 44 -6.52 15.68 -1.83
N LEU A 45 -7.43 14.83 -1.32
CA LEU A 45 -7.97 15.02 0.02
C LEU A 45 -6.84 14.82 1.05
N PRO A 46 -6.56 15.78 1.95
CA PRO A 46 -5.45 15.66 2.89
C PRO A 46 -5.49 14.39 3.76
N LEU A 47 -6.68 13.87 4.07
CA LEU A 47 -6.88 12.62 4.80
C LEU A 47 -6.32 11.39 4.07
N CYS A 48 -6.21 11.43 2.74
CA CYS A 48 -5.58 10.37 1.98
C CYS A 48 -4.05 10.36 2.14
N ALA A 49 -3.45 11.46 2.62
CA ALA A 49 -2.01 11.60 2.80
C ALA A 49 -1.22 11.09 1.57
N GLN A 50 -1.68 11.43 0.36
CA GLN A 50 -1.04 10.98 -0.87
C GLN A 50 0.20 11.83 -1.13
N SER A 51 1.33 11.20 -1.43
CA SER A 51 2.58 11.84 -1.79
C SER A 51 2.67 12.09 -3.29
N SER A 52 3.22 13.23 -3.70
CA SER A 52 3.53 13.52 -5.10
C SER A 52 4.74 12.73 -5.61
N ILE A 53 5.43 11.99 -4.73
CA ILE A 53 6.59 11.15 -5.06
C ILE A 53 6.43 9.73 -4.51
N ASN A 54 5.20 9.24 -4.41
CA ASN A 54 4.96 7.82 -4.18
C ASN A 54 5.39 6.98 -5.39
N TYR A 55 5.49 5.66 -5.21
CA TYR A 55 6.04 4.77 -6.23
C TYR A 55 5.29 4.85 -7.57
N ALA A 56 3.99 5.13 -7.58
CA ALA A 56 3.20 5.23 -8.80
C ALA A 56 3.49 6.53 -9.58
N HIS A 57 3.62 7.66 -8.89
CA HIS A 57 4.08 8.92 -9.51
C HIS A 57 5.46 8.74 -10.13
N LEU A 58 6.38 8.08 -9.42
CA LEU A 58 7.74 7.80 -9.91
C LEU A 58 7.74 6.88 -11.15
N ILE A 59 6.86 5.88 -11.20
CA ILE A 59 6.67 5.01 -12.38
C ILE A 59 6.14 5.82 -13.56
N ALA A 60 5.13 6.67 -13.33
CA ALA A 60 4.52 7.47 -14.38
C ALA A 60 5.52 8.48 -14.98
N ASP A 61 6.31 9.15 -14.13
CA ASP A 61 7.38 10.05 -14.56
C ASP A 61 8.43 9.33 -15.41
N ARG A 62 8.79 8.09 -15.04
CA ARG A 62 9.79 7.29 -15.75
C ARG A 62 9.31 6.78 -17.11
N THR A 63 8.03 6.46 -17.22
CA THR A 63 7.42 5.86 -18.42
C THR A 63 6.74 6.89 -19.33
N GLY A 64 6.53 8.12 -18.85
CA GLY A 64 5.77 9.16 -19.55
C GLY A 64 4.26 8.90 -19.58
N ALA A 65 3.77 7.97 -18.76
CA ALA A 65 2.37 7.59 -18.66
C ALA A 65 1.52 8.68 -17.99
N ARG A 66 0.22 8.67 -18.30
CA ARG A 66 -0.75 9.54 -17.63
C ARG A 66 -1.33 8.81 -16.42
N LEU A 67 -0.93 9.23 -15.23
CA LEU A 67 -1.36 8.66 -13.96
C LEU A 67 -2.71 9.21 -13.50
N THR A 68 -3.57 8.32 -13.02
CA THR A 68 -4.71 8.62 -12.15
C THR A 68 -4.46 7.90 -10.82
N ASP A 69 -4.04 8.65 -9.80
CA ASP A 69 -3.76 8.09 -8.48
C ASP A 69 -4.92 8.33 -7.52
N VAL A 70 -5.63 7.25 -7.20
CA VAL A 70 -6.75 7.24 -6.23
C VAL A 70 -6.41 6.41 -4.99
N SER A 71 -5.14 6.13 -4.75
CA SER A 71 -4.68 5.56 -3.48
C SER A 71 -4.95 6.52 -2.32
N CYS A 72 -5.32 5.96 -1.17
CA CYS A 72 -5.73 6.76 -0.01
C CYS A 72 -5.34 6.08 1.29
N GLY A 73 -4.76 6.85 2.21
CA GLY A 73 -4.37 6.38 3.53
C GLY A 73 -5.53 5.70 4.28
N GLY A 74 -5.26 4.57 4.92
CA GLY A 74 -6.25 3.80 5.67
C GLY A 74 -7.23 2.97 4.83
N ALA A 75 -7.14 2.99 3.50
CA ALA A 75 -8.04 2.22 2.65
C ALA A 75 -7.98 0.72 2.94
N LYS A 76 -9.15 0.08 2.93
CA LYS A 76 -9.36 -1.37 2.99
C LYS A 76 -9.83 -1.85 1.63
N THR A 77 -9.83 -3.16 1.39
CA THR A 77 -10.40 -3.72 0.15
C THR A 77 -11.88 -3.35 -0.06
N THR A 78 -12.63 -2.99 0.98
CA THR A 78 -14.01 -2.50 0.83
C THR A 78 -14.08 -1.15 0.11
N ASP A 79 -13.07 -0.30 0.27
CA ASP A 79 -13.01 1.06 -0.30
C ASP A 79 -12.70 1.06 -1.81
N PHE A 80 -12.37 -0.11 -2.35
CA PHE A 80 -12.41 -0.34 -3.79
C PHE A 80 -13.85 -0.25 -4.34
N PHE A 81 -14.86 -0.58 -3.52
CA PHE A 81 -16.26 -0.71 -3.93
C PHE A 81 -17.17 0.39 -3.39
N GLN A 82 -16.71 1.15 -2.39
CA GLN A 82 -17.49 2.19 -1.73
C GLN A 82 -16.63 3.42 -1.43
N THR A 83 -17.28 4.55 -1.21
CA THR A 83 -16.61 5.79 -0.80
C THR A 83 -15.99 5.66 0.59
N GLN A 84 -14.68 5.93 0.71
CA GLN A 84 -13.96 5.92 1.99
C GLN A 84 -14.22 7.19 2.82
N TYR A 85 -14.15 8.37 2.19
CA TYR A 85 -14.40 9.68 2.81
C TYR A 85 -15.33 10.52 1.94
N PRO A 86 -16.14 11.43 2.53
CA PRO A 86 -16.97 12.35 1.75
C PRO A 86 -16.16 13.08 0.67
N GLY A 87 -16.66 13.09 -0.55
CA GLY A 87 -16.00 13.69 -1.71
C GLY A 87 -15.06 12.74 -2.48
N LEU A 88 -14.84 11.52 -2.00
CA LEU A 88 -14.13 10.48 -2.76
C LEU A 88 -15.10 9.55 -3.49
N HIS A 89 -14.64 8.97 -4.59
CA HIS A 89 -15.30 7.87 -5.28
C HIS A 89 -14.71 6.53 -4.82
N PRO A 90 -15.46 5.42 -4.93
CA PRO A 90 -14.88 4.08 -4.88
C PRO A 90 -13.64 3.98 -5.78
N GLN A 91 -12.54 3.39 -5.30
CA GLN A 91 -11.30 3.41 -6.07
C GLN A 91 -11.41 2.69 -7.43
N LEU A 92 -12.25 1.64 -7.53
CA LEU A 92 -12.47 0.93 -8.80
C LEU A 92 -13.19 1.76 -9.87
N ASP A 93 -13.74 2.93 -9.54
CA ASP A 93 -14.37 3.82 -10.51
C ASP A 93 -13.32 4.57 -11.37
N ALA A 94 -12.05 4.58 -10.95
CA ALA A 94 -10.94 5.07 -11.76
C ALA A 94 -10.58 4.12 -12.93
N LEU A 95 -10.98 2.85 -12.85
CA LEU A 95 -10.69 1.83 -13.85
C LEU A 95 -11.70 1.84 -15.00
N ASN A 96 -11.21 1.64 -16.22
CA ASN A 96 -12.04 1.45 -17.40
C ASN A 96 -11.32 0.59 -18.46
N LEU A 97 -12.01 0.30 -19.57
CA LEU A 97 -11.50 -0.54 -20.65
C LEU A 97 -10.24 0.02 -21.36
N ARG A 98 -9.91 1.29 -21.17
CA ARG A 98 -8.71 1.94 -21.73
C ARG A 98 -7.56 2.04 -20.73
N THR A 99 -7.74 1.57 -19.49
CA THR A 99 -6.64 1.49 -18.52
C THR A 99 -5.58 0.52 -19.05
N GLY A 100 -4.32 0.97 -19.10
CA GLY A 100 -3.20 0.19 -19.62
C GLY A 100 -2.40 -0.50 -18.52
N LEU A 101 -2.21 0.20 -17.39
CA LEU A 101 -1.53 -0.32 -16.20
C LEU A 101 -2.36 -0.03 -14.95
N VAL A 102 -2.42 -1.01 -14.05
CA VAL A 102 -2.96 -0.84 -12.69
C VAL A 102 -1.89 -1.29 -11.70
N THR A 103 -1.50 -0.41 -10.79
CA THR A 103 -0.64 -0.74 -9.64
C THR A 103 -1.40 -0.51 -8.35
N PHE A 104 -1.17 -1.35 -7.34
CA PHE A 104 -1.79 -1.14 -6.03
C PHE A 104 -1.10 -1.90 -4.89
N MET A 105 -1.29 -1.39 -3.67
CA MET A 105 -1.00 -2.07 -2.40
C MET A 105 -2.26 -2.04 -1.53
N ILE A 106 -2.74 -3.20 -1.07
CA ILE A 106 -3.97 -3.27 -0.27
C ILE A 106 -4.00 -4.53 0.59
N GLY A 107 -4.70 -4.47 1.72
CA GLY A 107 -4.97 -5.61 2.61
C GLY A 107 -4.44 -5.45 4.04
N GLY A 108 -3.46 -4.57 4.26
CA GLY A 108 -2.91 -4.31 5.60
C GLY A 108 -3.92 -3.74 6.60
N ASN A 109 -4.91 -2.99 6.10
CA ASN A 109 -5.98 -2.40 6.91
C ASN A 109 -7.22 -3.31 7.04
N ASP A 110 -7.30 -4.39 6.28
CA ASP A 110 -8.43 -5.32 6.32
C ASP A 110 -8.38 -6.15 7.62
N GLY A 111 -9.34 -5.91 8.51
CA GLY A 111 -9.28 -6.44 9.88
C GLY A 111 -8.26 -5.72 10.76
N ASP A 112 -7.76 -4.55 10.32
CA ASP A 112 -6.73 -3.77 11.00
C ASP A 112 -5.45 -4.57 11.30
N VAL A 113 -5.04 -5.42 10.37
CA VAL A 113 -3.93 -6.36 10.59
C VAL A 113 -2.65 -5.64 11.02
N PHE A 114 -2.22 -4.59 10.32
CA PHE A 114 -1.00 -3.88 10.70
C PHE A 114 -1.16 -3.03 11.96
N GLY A 115 -2.15 -2.14 11.99
CA GLY A 115 -2.38 -1.23 13.12
C GLY A 115 -2.60 -1.99 14.42
N ALA A 116 -3.51 -2.98 14.42
CA ALA A 116 -3.79 -3.79 15.59
C ALA A 116 -2.59 -4.66 16.00
N THR A 117 -1.80 -5.20 15.07
CA THR A 117 -0.60 -5.99 15.44
C THR A 117 0.43 -5.12 16.15
N VAL A 118 0.73 -3.93 15.63
CA VAL A 118 1.64 -2.99 16.29
C VAL A 118 1.12 -2.63 17.67
N ALA A 119 -0.13 -2.20 17.78
CA ALA A 119 -0.73 -1.82 19.06
C ALA A 119 -0.73 -2.97 20.09
N LYS A 120 -1.12 -4.17 19.67
CA LYS A 120 -1.13 -5.39 20.51
C LYS A 120 0.27 -5.74 21.00
N CYS A 121 1.28 -5.70 20.14
CA CYS A 121 2.64 -6.08 20.53
C CYS A 121 3.35 -5.02 21.38
N VAL A 122 3.05 -3.73 21.17
CA VAL A 122 3.51 -2.66 22.08
C VAL A 122 2.88 -2.83 23.46
N ALA A 123 1.57 -3.06 23.52
CA ALA A 123 0.87 -3.30 24.79
C ALA A 123 1.40 -4.56 25.50
N ALA A 124 1.64 -5.66 24.78
CA ALA A 124 2.19 -6.88 25.33
C ALA A 124 3.64 -6.70 25.81
N ALA A 125 4.47 -5.91 25.11
CA ALA A 125 5.82 -5.60 25.56
C ALA A 125 5.80 -4.87 26.92
N ALA A 126 4.85 -3.96 27.14
CA ALA A 126 4.71 -3.24 28.40
C ALA A 126 4.40 -4.16 29.60
N THR A 127 3.74 -5.31 29.41
CA THR A 127 3.41 -6.22 30.51
C THR A 127 4.61 -7.01 31.05
N THR A 128 5.72 -7.03 30.31
CA THR A 128 6.93 -7.79 30.64
C THR A 128 8.18 -6.91 30.66
N ASN A 129 8.03 -5.58 30.63
CA ASN A 129 9.13 -4.63 30.47
C ASN A 129 10.04 -4.98 29.26
N GLY A 130 9.41 -5.39 28.16
CA GLY A 130 10.07 -5.74 26.90
C GLY A 130 10.80 -7.09 26.90
N GLN A 131 10.63 -7.94 27.90
CA GLN A 131 11.34 -9.22 28.00
C GLN A 131 10.60 -10.37 27.30
N GLY A 132 11.34 -11.26 26.65
CA GLY A 132 10.79 -12.45 26.00
C GLY A 132 9.96 -12.15 24.73
N SER A 133 8.85 -12.87 24.56
CA SER A 133 7.92 -12.79 23.42
C SER A 133 6.45 -12.71 23.90
N PRO A 134 6.07 -11.70 24.71
CA PRO A 134 4.74 -11.61 25.30
C PRO A 134 3.62 -11.50 24.26
N CYS A 135 3.84 -10.83 23.12
CA CYS A 135 2.83 -10.73 22.07
C CYS A 135 2.52 -12.10 21.47
N ARG A 136 3.56 -12.87 21.15
CA ARG A 136 3.40 -14.25 20.69
C ARG A 136 2.70 -15.12 21.73
N ALA A 137 3.07 -14.99 23.01
CA ALA A 137 2.47 -15.77 24.10
C ALA A 137 0.97 -15.47 24.25
N MET A 138 0.56 -14.20 24.12
CA MET A 138 -0.85 -13.80 24.24
C MET A 138 -1.70 -14.17 23.04
N TYR A 139 -1.17 -13.97 21.82
CA TYR A 139 -1.98 -14.02 20.60
C TYR A 139 -1.77 -15.29 19.77
N GLY A 140 -0.67 -16.02 19.95
CA GLY A 140 -0.40 -17.26 19.24
C GLY A 140 -0.63 -17.14 17.74
N ASP A 141 -1.50 -17.97 17.17
CA ASP A 141 -1.83 -17.97 15.74
C ASP A 141 -3.05 -17.10 15.39
N SER A 142 -3.69 -16.45 16.37
CA SER A 142 -5.02 -15.80 16.18
C SER A 142 -5.02 -14.75 15.07
N ILE A 143 -3.98 -13.91 15.01
CA ILE A 143 -3.85 -12.83 14.02
C ILE A 143 -3.61 -13.41 12.61
N ALA A 144 -2.69 -14.35 12.48
CA ALA A 144 -2.41 -15.03 11.20
C ALA A 144 -3.61 -15.87 10.72
N ALA A 145 -4.38 -16.46 11.64
CA ALA A 145 -5.61 -17.16 11.33
C ALA A 145 -6.72 -16.20 10.86
N GLU A 146 -6.81 -14.99 11.40
CA GLU A 146 -7.73 -13.95 10.92
C GLU A 146 -7.39 -13.52 9.49
N ILE A 147 -6.11 -13.30 9.16
CA ILE A 147 -5.67 -13.01 7.79
C ILE A 147 -6.16 -14.10 6.82
N ARG A 148 -5.95 -15.36 7.18
CA ARG A 148 -6.34 -16.51 6.35
C ARG A 148 -7.85 -16.63 6.17
N ARG A 149 -8.64 -16.37 7.23
CA ARG A 149 -10.11 -16.54 7.20
C ARG A 149 -10.87 -15.34 6.66
N GLN A 150 -10.39 -14.12 6.92
CA GLN A 150 -11.13 -12.88 6.68
C GLN A 150 -10.49 -12.02 5.61
N THR A 151 -9.17 -11.81 5.66
CA THR A 151 -8.47 -10.92 4.71
C THR A 151 -8.32 -11.56 3.33
N PHE A 152 -7.94 -12.84 3.27
CA PHE A 152 -7.73 -13.53 1.99
C PHE A 152 -8.97 -13.53 1.07
N PRO A 153 -10.19 -13.89 1.53
CA PRO A 153 -11.39 -13.83 0.67
C PRO A 153 -11.69 -12.42 0.15
N LYS A 154 -11.44 -11.38 0.96
CA LYS A 154 -11.63 -9.98 0.57
C LYS A 154 -10.62 -9.53 -0.48
N LEU A 155 -9.36 -9.91 -0.32
CA LEU A 155 -8.31 -9.69 -1.34
C LEU A 155 -8.70 -10.35 -2.67
N LEU A 156 -9.12 -11.62 -2.63
CA LEU A 156 -9.53 -12.33 -3.85
C LEU A 156 -10.70 -11.62 -4.56
N ARG A 157 -11.70 -11.15 -3.80
CA ARG A 157 -12.82 -10.37 -4.35
C ARG A 157 -12.35 -9.05 -4.97
N ALA A 158 -11.50 -8.30 -4.29
CA ALA A 158 -10.96 -7.03 -4.79
C ALA A 158 -10.16 -7.23 -6.09
N PHE A 159 -9.29 -8.23 -6.13
CA PHE A 159 -8.40 -8.47 -7.27
C PHE A 159 -9.18 -8.98 -8.48
N THR A 160 -10.22 -9.79 -8.24
CA THR A 160 -11.16 -10.20 -9.29
C THR A 160 -11.87 -8.97 -9.87
N ALA A 161 -12.28 -8.01 -9.03
CA ALA A 161 -12.95 -6.80 -9.49
C ALA A 161 -12.01 -5.87 -10.29
N VAL A 162 -10.74 -5.73 -9.89
CA VAL A 162 -9.73 -5.01 -10.67
C VAL A 162 -9.62 -5.60 -12.08
N ARG A 163 -9.50 -6.93 -12.17
CA ARG A 163 -9.44 -7.64 -13.45
C ARG A 163 -10.69 -7.45 -14.30
N SER A 164 -11.88 -7.52 -13.70
CA SER A 164 -13.13 -7.32 -14.42
C SER A 164 -13.31 -5.89 -14.95
N ARG A 165 -12.85 -4.86 -14.22
CA ARG A 165 -12.99 -3.45 -14.62
C ARG A 165 -11.96 -3.02 -15.66
N ALA A 166 -10.77 -3.62 -15.65
CA ALA A 166 -9.68 -3.33 -16.57
C ALA A 166 -9.11 -4.64 -17.17
N PRO A 167 -9.88 -5.38 -17.98
CA PRO A 167 -9.50 -6.73 -18.44
C PRO A 167 -8.27 -6.74 -19.35
N LEU A 168 -8.01 -5.63 -20.04
CA LEU A 168 -6.84 -5.48 -20.93
C LEU A 168 -5.63 -4.87 -20.22
N ALA A 169 -5.79 -4.36 -18.99
CA ALA A 169 -4.70 -3.74 -18.27
C ALA A 169 -3.70 -4.78 -17.78
N ARG A 170 -2.43 -4.38 -17.79
CA ARG A 170 -1.41 -5.04 -16.99
C ARG A 170 -1.68 -4.64 -15.54
N ALA A 171 -2.01 -5.61 -14.69
CA ALA A 171 -2.27 -5.33 -13.28
C ALA A 171 -1.16 -5.93 -12.43
N ALA A 172 -0.68 -5.14 -11.46
CA ALA A 172 0.33 -5.52 -10.50
C ALA A 172 -0.09 -5.14 -9.08
N VAL A 173 0.02 -6.10 -8.17
CA VAL A 173 -0.08 -5.86 -6.73
C VAL A 173 1.32 -5.90 -6.12
N VAL A 174 1.67 -4.87 -5.38
CA VAL A 174 2.97 -4.78 -4.70
C VAL A 174 2.82 -5.32 -3.27
N ALA A 175 3.63 -6.32 -2.94
CA ALA A 175 3.68 -6.88 -1.60
C ALA A 175 4.20 -5.83 -0.62
N TYR A 176 3.81 -5.92 0.65
CA TYR A 176 4.38 -5.01 1.64
C TYR A 176 5.87 -5.35 1.88
N PRO A 177 6.79 -4.38 1.78
CA PRO A 177 8.18 -4.56 2.18
C PRO A 177 8.28 -4.86 3.67
N TRP A 178 9.34 -5.56 4.10
CA TRP A 178 9.49 -5.96 5.50
C TRP A 178 9.55 -4.76 6.44
N ILE A 179 8.60 -4.68 7.37
CA ILE A 179 8.63 -3.67 8.44
C ILE A 179 9.71 -4.06 9.46
N LEU A 180 9.73 -5.34 9.84
CA LEU A 180 10.64 -5.89 10.84
C LEU A 180 11.35 -7.14 10.31
N PRO A 181 12.58 -7.44 10.77
CA PRO A 181 13.32 -8.60 10.32
C PRO A 181 12.80 -9.91 10.93
N ASP A 182 13.30 -11.04 10.43
CA ASP A 182 12.87 -12.40 10.78
C ASP A 182 13.59 -12.99 12.01
N ARG A 183 14.38 -12.17 12.72
CA ARG A 183 15.21 -12.59 13.85
C ARG A 183 14.96 -11.72 15.08
N ALA A 184 15.07 -12.34 16.25
CA ALA A 184 15.00 -11.60 17.51
C ALA A 184 16.21 -10.67 17.66
N GLN A 185 15.96 -9.39 17.92
CA GLN A 185 16.99 -8.37 18.13
C GLN A 185 16.39 -7.11 18.78
N SER A 186 17.22 -6.18 19.25
CA SER A 186 16.74 -4.82 19.55
C SER A 186 16.41 -4.06 18.26
N CYS A 187 15.36 -3.26 18.28
CA CYS A 187 14.96 -2.42 17.15
C CYS A 187 14.73 -0.97 17.61
N PRO A 188 15.71 -0.07 17.41
CA PRO A 188 15.56 1.33 17.80
C PRO A 188 14.31 1.97 17.19
N GLY A 189 13.52 2.68 18.01
CA GLY A 189 12.29 3.34 17.59
C GLY A 189 11.08 2.42 17.42
N PHE A 190 11.21 1.11 17.68
CA PHE A 190 10.09 0.16 17.61
C PHE A 190 9.87 -0.50 18.99
N PRO A 191 8.92 -0.01 19.81
CA PRO A 191 8.78 -0.40 21.21
C PRO A 191 8.02 -1.72 21.40
N ILE A 192 8.49 -2.79 20.76
CA ILE A 192 8.03 -4.17 20.99
C ILE A 192 9.15 -5.00 21.62
N ALA A 193 8.80 -6.13 22.25
CA ALA A 193 9.80 -7.02 22.81
C ALA A 193 10.70 -7.61 21.69
N PRO A 194 12.04 -7.67 21.87
CA PRO A 194 12.95 -8.26 20.89
C PRO A 194 12.56 -9.66 20.41
N GLY A 195 12.00 -10.49 21.30
CA GLY A 195 11.54 -11.83 20.96
C GLY A 195 10.25 -11.88 20.14
N ASP A 196 9.50 -10.77 20.04
CA ASP A 196 8.28 -10.67 19.23
C ASP A 196 8.55 -10.16 17.80
N ILE A 197 9.74 -9.64 17.51
CA ILE A 197 10.14 -9.25 16.14
C ILE A 197 9.87 -10.38 15.11
N PRO A 198 10.41 -11.60 15.26
CA PRO A 198 10.14 -12.68 14.32
C PRO A 198 8.66 -13.10 14.27
N TYR A 199 7.92 -12.91 15.37
CA TYR A 199 6.48 -13.19 15.41
C TYR A 199 5.69 -12.19 14.53
N THR A 200 5.98 -10.89 14.64
CA THR A 200 5.36 -9.85 13.78
C THR A 200 5.75 -10.02 12.31
N HIS A 201 7.00 -10.42 12.02
CA HIS A 201 7.43 -10.80 10.68
C HIS A 201 6.60 -11.98 10.13
N GLY A 202 6.34 -13.00 10.96
CA GLY A 202 5.49 -14.14 10.57
C GLY A 202 4.04 -13.75 10.25
N ILE A 203 3.47 -12.77 10.96
CA ILE A 203 2.15 -12.20 10.64
C ILE A 203 2.18 -11.51 9.27
N GLN A 204 3.18 -10.66 9.02
CA GLN A 204 3.33 -10.00 7.72
C GLN A 204 3.59 -11.00 6.59
N THR A 205 4.35 -12.07 6.86
CA THR A 205 4.55 -13.19 5.92
C THR A 205 3.22 -13.81 5.51
N THR A 206 2.32 -14.03 6.47
CA THR A 206 0.98 -14.59 6.21
C THR A 206 0.14 -13.66 5.33
N LEU A 207 0.21 -12.34 5.56
CA LEU A 207 -0.48 -11.35 4.71
C LEU A 207 0.09 -11.32 3.29
N ASN A 208 1.41 -11.27 3.16
CA ASN A 208 2.08 -11.27 1.85
C ASN A 208 1.81 -12.56 1.07
N ASP A 209 1.70 -13.72 1.73
CA ASP A 209 1.26 -14.97 1.09
C ASP A 209 -0.20 -14.90 0.63
N ALA A 210 -1.11 -14.35 1.45
CA ALA A 210 -2.50 -14.14 1.06
C ALA A 210 -2.62 -13.26 -0.19
N ILE A 211 -1.84 -12.17 -0.26
CA ILE A 211 -1.73 -11.29 -1.43
C ILE A 211 -1.20 -12.06 -2.64
N ARG A 212 -0.09 -12.79 -2.49
CA ARG A 212 0.52 -13.61 -3.56
C ARG A 212 -0.46 -14.64 -4.11
N ARG A 213 -1.21 -15.32 -3.23
CA ARG A 213 -2.23 -16.32 -3.61
C ARG A 213 -3.39 -15.67 -4.36
N ALA A 214 -3.91 -14.54 -3.88
CA ALA A 214 -4.98 -13.81 -4.57
C ALA A 214 -4.53 -13.31 -5.95
N ALA A 215 -3.30 -12.80 -6.05
CA ALA A 215 -2.70 -12.36 -7.31
C ALA A 215 -2.63 -13.52 -8.32
N ARG A 216 -2.09 -14.67 -7.89
CA ARG A 216 -2.02 -15.88 -8.72
C ARG A 216 -3.39 -16.34 -9.22
N LEU A 217 -4.40 -16.38 -8.35
CA LEU A 217 -5.75 -16.82 -8.70
C LEU A 217 -6.48 -15.88 -9.67
N THR A 218 -6.06 -14.62 -9.77
CA THR A 218 -6.66 -13.60 -10.62
C THR A 218 -5.78 -13.21 -11.80
N GLY A 219 -4.63 -13.87 -11.95
CA GLY A 219 -3.63 -13.55 -12.96
C GLY A 219 -3.01 -12.16 -12.81
N ILE A 220 -3.18 -11.48 -11.66
CA ILE A 220 -2.50 -10.21 -11.36
C ILE A 220 -1.02 -10.50 -11.08
N THR A 221 -0.14 -9.65 -11.58
CA THR A 221 1.31 -9.76 -11.34
C THR A 221 1.59 -9.48 -9.87
N TYR A 222 2.27 -10.40 -9.19
CA TYR A 222 2.76 -10.18 -7.84
C TYR A 222 4.15 -9.54 -7.90
N VAL A 223 4.31 -8.37 -7.30
CA VAL A 223 5.60 -7.67 -7.19
C VAL A 223 6.19 -7.95 -5.82
N ASP A 224 7.30 -8.70 -5.78
CA ASP A 224 7.93 -9.19 -4.55
C ASP A 224 8.84 -8.14 -3.88
N ALA A 225 8.23 -7.06 -3.39
CA ALA A 225 8.95 -6.03 -2.62
C ALA A 225 9.40 -6.53 -1.24
N ALA A 226 8.81 -7.60 -0.71
CA ALA A 226 9.24 -8.24 0.52
C ALA A 226 10.67 -8.79 0.38
N THR A 227 10.93 -9.61 -0.64
CA THR A 227 12.28 -10.13 -0.90
C THR A 227 13.27 -9.01 -1.21
N ALA A 228 12.85 -8.01 -1.98
CA ALA A 228 13.71 -6.87 -2.34
C ALA A 228 14.11 -6.00 -1.13
N SER A 229 13.31 -5.97 -0.07
CA SER A 229 13.54 -5.16 1.13
C SER A 229 14.30 -5.88 2.24
N VAL A 230 14.76 -7.12 2.02
CA VAL A 230 15.59 -7.84 3.00
C VAL A 230 16.84 -7.02 3.30
N GLY A 231 17.07 -6.71 4.58
CA GLY A 231 18.17 -5.86 5.01
C GLY A 231 17.88 -4.36 4.98
N HIS A 232 16.64 -3.97 4.68
CA HIS A 232 16.14 -2.59 4.64
C HIS A 232 14.91 -2.35 5.54
N ASP A 233 14.71 -3.20 6.55
CA ASP A 233 13.66 -3.09 7.56
C ASP A 233 13.84 -1.87 8.50
N SER A 234 12.84 -1.59 9.34
CA SER A 234 12.83 -0.42 10.24
C SER A 234 13.92 -0.42 11.30
N CYS A 235 14.55 -1.57 11.59
CA CYS A 235 15.64 -1.65 12.55
C CYS A 235 16.99 -1.21 11.96
N LYS A 236 17.03 -0.87 10.67
CA LYS A 236 18.21 -0.35 9.99
C LYS A 236 18.37 1.16 10.22
N PRO A 237 19.60 1.69 10.13
CA PRO A 237 19.80 3.13 10.21
C PRO A 237 19.09 3.86 9.06
N GLN A 238 18.78 5.14 9.29
CA GLN A 238 18.32 6.04 8.23
C GLN A 238 19.31 6.05 7.07
N GLY A 239 18.80 6.13 5.83
CA GLY A 239 19.60 5.98 4.60
C GLY A 239 19.78 4.53 4.15
N VAL A 240 19.54 3.55 5.03
CA VAL A 240 19.47 2.12 4.67
C VAL A 240 18.04 1.60 4.74
N ARG A 241 17.29 1.92 5.81
CA ARG A 241 15.90 1.47 5.97
C ARG A 241 15.00 2.04 4.87
N TRP A 242 14.10 1.21 4.38
CA TRP A 242 13.00 1.62 3.50
C TRP A 242 11.77 2.00 4.31
N ILE A 243 11.57 1.40 5.48
CA ILE A 243 10.40 1.60 6.34
C ILE A 243 10.82 2.33 7.60
N GLU A 244 10.12 3.42 7.94
CA GLU A 244 10.39 4.15 9.17
C GLU A 244 9.85 3.42 10.39
N PRO A 245 10.55 3.44 11.55
CA PRO A 245 10.08 2.82 12.77
C PRO A 245 8.85 3.56 13.35
N LEU A 246 8.25 2.99 14.40
CA LEU A 246 7.07 3.58 15.05
C LEU A 246 7.36 4.98 15.63
N ILE A 247 8.54 5.15 16.21
CA ILE A 247 9.03 6.41 16.76
C ILE A 247 10.09 6.93 15.79
N THR A 248 9.73 7.94 15.00
CA THR A 248 10.57 8.56 13.97
C THR A 248 10.27 10.06 13.87
N ASP A 249 11.27 10.84 13.45
CA ASP A 249 11.16 12.26 13.07
C ASP A 249 11.27 12.48 11.55
N VAL A 250 11.50 11.41 10.78
CA VAL A 250 11.70 11.47 9.32
C VAL A 250 10.40 11.77 8.58
N GLN A 251 9.27 11.21 9.05
CA GLN A 251 7.96 11.39 8.42
C GLN A 251 6.83 11.33 9.43
N THR A 252 5.69 11.93 9.06
CA THR A 252 4.52 12.08 9.94
C THR A 252 3.67 10.82 10.08
N VAL A 253 3.83 9.86 9.16
CA VAL A 253 3.12 8.59 9.18
C VAL A 253 4.13 7.47 9.43
N PRO A 254 4.28 6.98 10.67
CA PRO A 254 5.31 6.00 11.02
C PRO A 254 4.96 4.61 10.49
N VAL A 255 5.92 3.67 10.50
CA VAL A 255 5.70 2.29 10.04
C VAL A 255 5.30 2.24 8.55
N HIS A 256 5.76 3.20 7.75
CA HIS A 256 5.50 3.31 6.31
C HIS A 256 6.80 3.50 5.55
N PRO A 257 6.81 3.28 4.22
CA PRO A 257 7.96 3.61 3.41
C PRO A 257 8.34 5.08 3.53
N ASN A 258 9.65 5.34 3.59
CA ASN A 258 10.22 6.66 3.38
C ASN A 258 10.47 6.91 1.89
N ALA A 259 10.99 8.10 1.56
CA ALA A 259 11.30 8.45 0.18
C ALA A 259 12.29 7.48 -0.51
N LEU A 260 13.21 6.84 0.23
CA LEU A 260 14.04 5.77 -0.33
C LEU A 260 13.21 4.51 -0.60
N GLY A 261 12.36 4.12 0.35
CA GLY A 261 11.42 3.01 0.18
C GLY A 261 10.52 3.17 -1.04
N GLU A 262 9.85 4.31 -1.20
CA GLU A 262 8.98 4.60 -2.36
C GLU A 262 9.74 4.52 -3.69
N ARG A 263 10.97 5.05 -3.75
CA ARG A 263 11.83 4.89 -4.94
C ARG A 263 12.14 3.43 -5.24
N GLN A 264 12.43 2.63 -4.22
CA GLN A 264 12.73 1.22 -4.41
C GLN A 264 11.49 0.40 -4.77
N LEU A 265 10.32 0.74 -4.25
CA LEU A 265 9.05 0.14 -4.67
C LEU A 265 8.78 0.41 -6.16
N ALA A 266 9.07 1.62 -6.64
CA ALA A 266 8.96 1.94 -8.07
C ALA A 266 9.90 1.06 -8.90
N GLU A 267 11.18 0.99 -8.52
CA GLU A 267 12.21 0.18 -9.20
C GLU A 267 11.88 -1.32 -9.23
N VAL A 268 11.42 -1.89 -8.12
CA VAL A 268 11.01 -3.30 -8.05
C VAL A 268 9.78 -3.55 -8.92
N THR A 269 8.83 -2.61 -8.95
CA THR A 269 7.62 -2.71 -9.77
C THR A 269 7.93 -2.63 -11.26
N LEU A 270 8.75 -1.67 -11.69
CA LEU A 270 9.23 -1.55 -13.08
C LEU A 270 9.92 -2.84 -13.54
N ARG A 271 10.83 -3.40 -12.73
CA ARG A 271 11.49 -4.67 -13.04
C ARG A 271 10.53 -5.85 -13.16
N ALA A 272 9.58 -5.97 -12.22
CA ALA A 272 8.59 -7.05 -12.26
C ALA A 272 7.67 -6.95 -13.49
N LEU A 273 7.39 -5.72 -13.92
CA LEU A 273 6.63 -5.45 -15.13
C LEU A 273 7.49 -5.52 -16.40
N ARG A 274 8.81 -5.33 -16.35
CA ARG A 274 9.66 -5.20 -17.56
C ARG A 274 9.23 -4.00 -18.42
N ILE A 275 9.05 -2.84 -17.78
CA ILE A 275 8.78 -1.54 -18.43
C ILE A 275 9.75 -0.47 -17.93
#